data_AF-A0A6C0BBW4-F1
#
_entry.id   AF-A0A6C0BBW4-F1
#
_cell.length_a   1.000
_cell.length_b   1.000
_cell.length_c   1.000
_cell.angle_alpha   90.00
_cell.angle_beta   90.00
_cell.angle_gamma   90.00
#
_symmetry.space_group_name_H-M   'P 1'
#
loop_
_entity.id
_entity.type
_entity.pdbx_description
1 polymer ?
#
loop_
_entity_poly.entity_id
_entity_poly.type
_entity_poly.pdbx_seq_one_letter_code
_entity_poly.pdbx_strand_id
1 'polypeptide(L)'
;MEFNEEAVNEWVTLCNDEKRMREEGADPAEISAMRVRVLKEMVNLLPNLNQDEKMGLFAFLLSQDTPSQSQEQEDPEELNK
;
A
#
# COMPACT_ATOMS: atom_id res chain seq x y z
N MET A 1 1.36 18.58 21.08
CA MET A 1 1.95 17.63 20.12
C MET A 1 2.70 18.44 19.09
N GLU A 2 3.99 18.20 18.95
CA GLU A 2 4.85 18.91 18.00
C GLU A 2 4.75 18.23 16.63
N PHE A 3 4.61 19.02 15.58
CA PHE A 3 4.58 18.51 14.21
C PHE A 3 6.00 18.05 13.84
N ASN A 4 6.16 16.78 13.47
CA ASN A 4 7.45 16.24 13.05
C ASN A 4 7.66 16.45 11.55
N GLU A 5 8.16 17.63 11.19
CA GLU A 5 8.43 18.02 9.79
C GLU A 5 9.45 17.09 9.10
N GLU A 6 10.47 16.66 9.83
CA GLU A 6 11.51 15.75 9.32
C GLU A 6 10.89 14.42 8.89
N ALA A 7 10.08 13.79 9.73
CA ALA A 7 9.43 12.53 9.41
C ALA A 7 8.47 12.64 8.20
N VAL A 8 7.79 13.80 8.04
CA VAL A 8 6.94 14.05 6.87
C VAL A 8 7.79 14.17 5.60
N ASN A 9 8.91 14.89 5.66
CA ASN A 9 9.82 15.05 4.52
C ASN A 9 10.48 13.74 4.09
N GLU A 10 10.86 12.89 5.06
CA GLU A 10 11.35 11.54 4.80
C GLU A 10 10.27 10.69 4.10
N TRP A 11 9.03 10.74 4.59
CA TRP A 11 7.93 10.03 3.96
C TRP A 11 7.66 10.50 2.51
N VAL A 12 7.68 11.81 2.26
CA VAL A 12 7.55 12.37 0.91
C VAL A 12 8.69 11.89 0.00
N THR A 13 9.90 11.78 0.52
CA THR A 13 11.06 11.27 -0.23
C THR A 13 10.84 9.81 -0.64
N LEU A 14 10.31 8.97 0.25
CA LEU A 14 9.95 7.58 -0.07
C LEU A 14 8.90 7.49 -1.19
N CYS A 15 7.89 8.37 -1.18
CA CYS A 15 6.90 8.44 -2.25
C CYS A 15 7.53 8.79 -3.61
N ASN A 16 8.49 9.73 -3.63
CA ASN A 16 9.19 10.10 -4.86
C ASN A 16 10.12 8.99 -5.37
N ASP A 17 10.81 8.30 -4.46
CA ASP A 17 11.67 7.17 -4.81
C ASP A 17 10.86 6.00 -5.38
N GLU A 18 9.72 5.68 -4.77
CA GLU A 18 8.80 4.65 -5.27
C GLU A 18 8.32 4.98 -6.69
N LYS A 19 7.91 6.23 -6.92
CA LYS A 19 7.50 6.69 -8.24
C LYS A 19 8.62 6.56 -9.26
N ARG A 20 9.84 7.00 -8.92
CA ARG A 20 11.02 6.89 -9.78
C ARG A 20 11.31 5.43 -10.13
N MET A 21 11.28 4.52 -9.16
CA MET A 21 11.47 3.08 -9.39
C MET A 21 10.45 2.52 -10.38
N ARG A 22 9.18 2.94 -10.27
CA ARG A 22 8.13 2.57 -11.22
C ARG A 22 8.41 3.07 -12.64
N GLU A 23 8.83 4.33 -12.76
CA GLU A 23 9.14 4.97 -14.04
C GLU A 23 10.39 4.38 -14.71
N GLU A 24 11.36 3.95 -13.92
CA GLU A 24 12.60 3.31 -14.37
C GLU A 24 12.44 1.82 -14.69
N GLY A 25 11.26 1.24 -14.43
CA GLY A 25 10.99 -0.18 -14.69
C GLY A 25 11.71 -1.12 -13.73
N ALA A 26 11.86 -0.72 -12.46
CA ALA A 26 12.37 -1.58 -11.40
C ALA A 26 11.54 -2.86 -11.24
N ASP A 27 12.11 -3.86 -10.56
CA ASP A 27 11.44 -5.14 -10.38
C ASP A 27 10.12 -4.97 -9.60
N PRO A 28 9.01 -5.63 -10.00
CA PRO A 28 7.73 -5.52 -9.30
C PRO A 28 7.79 -5.86 -7.81
N ALA A 29 8.65 -6.79 -7.38
CA ALA A 29 8.82 -7.13 -5.98
C ALA A 29 9.53 -6.00 -5.21
N GLU A 30 10.49 -5.31 -5.84
CA GLU A 30 11.16 -4.14 -5.26
C GLU A 30 10.20 -2.95 -5.12
N ILE A 31 9.37 -2.71 -6.14
CA ILE A 31 8.31 -1.69 -6.08
C ILE A 31 7.30 -2.00 -4.97
N SER A 32 6.88 -3.27 -4.87
CA SER A 32 5.98 -3.72 -3.81
C SER A 32 6.59 -3.52 -2.42
N ALA A 33 7.86 -3.90 -2.23
CA ALA A 33 8.58 -3.67 -0.97
C ALA A 33 8.69 -2.17 -0.63
N MET A 34 8.96 -1.32 -1.63
CA MET A 34 8.99 0.13 -1.43
C MET A 34 7.62 0.67 -1.02
N ARG A 35 6.54 0.17 -1.63
CA ARG A 35 5.17 0.57 -1.28
C ARG A 35 4.79 0.17 0.14
N VAL A 36 5.17 -1.02 0.58
CA VAL A 36 5.01 -1.45 1.98
C VAL A 36 5.70 -0.47 2.93
N ARG A 37 6.91 -0.01 2.58
CA ARG A 37 7.66 0.98 3.37
C ARG A 37 6.96 2.34 3.41
N VAL A 38 6.49 2.84 2.26
CA VAL A 38 5.72 4.10 2.17
C VAL A 38 4.50 4.07 3.09
N LEU A 39 3.73 2.97 3.05
CA LEU A 39 2.52 2.82 3.87
C LEU A 39 2.84 2.71 5.36
N LYS A 40 3.90 1.98 5.72
CA LYS A 40 4.33 1.86 7.12
C LYS A 40 4.70 3.21 7.71
N GLU A 41 5.50 3.99 7.00
CA GLU A 41 5.92 5.31 7.50
C GLU A 41 4.76 6.31 7.54
N MET A 42 3.84 6.26 6.57
CA MET A 42 2.60 7.05 6.61
C MET A 42 1.80 6.79 7.90
N VAL A 43 1.66 5.52 8.30
CA VAL A 43 0.95 5.14 9.53
C VAL A 43 1.72 5.59 10.78
N ASN A 44 3.05 5.54 10.75
CA ASN A 44 3.88 6.01 11.85
C ASN A 44 3.72 7.52 12.12
N LEU A 45 3.46 8.31 11.07
CA LEU A 45 3.18 9.75 11.17
C LEU A 45 1.89 10.07 11.94
N LEU A 46 0.97 9.11 12.09
CA LEU A 46 -0.30 9.31 12.79
C LEU A 46 -0.08 9.21 14.30
N PRO A 47 -0.07 10.34 15.03
CA PRO A 47 0.43 10.36 16.39
C PRO A 47 -0.67 10.07 17.43
N ASN A 48 -1.93 10.11 17.00
CA ASN A 48 -3.11 9.85 17.83
C ASN A 48 -3.57 8.38 17.77
N LEU A 49 -2.90 7.56 16.95
CA LEU A 49 -3.18 6.12 16.88
C LEU A 49 -2.26 5.36 17.82
N ASN A 50 -2.84 4.44 18.58
CA ASN A 50 -2.07 3.44 19.31
C ASN A 50 -1.51 2.37 18.36
N GLN A 51 -0.69 1.45 18.88
CA GLN A 51 -0.02 0.44 18.06
C GLN A 51 -0.99 -0.52 17.37
N ASP A 52 -2.08 -0.91 18.02
CA ASP A 52 -3.07 -1.83 17.44
C ASP A 52 -3.85 -1.15 16.31
N GLU A 53 -4.23 0.12 16.49
CA GLU A 53 -4.86 0.94 15.46
C GLU A 53 -3.93 1.16 14.27
N LYS A 54 -2.64 1.38 14.52
CA LYS A 54 -1.61 1.48 13.47
C LYS A 54 -1.48 0.18 12.69
N MET A 55 -1.39 -0.96 13.38
CA MET A 55 -1.31 -2.27 12.71
C MET A 55 -2.56 -2.57 11.90
N GLY A 56 -3.75 -2.27 12.44
CA GLY A 56 -5.02 -2.45 11.73
C GLY A 56 -5.10 -1.60 10.46
N LEU A 57 -4.75 -0.31 10.56
CA LEU A 57 -4.70 0.59 9.40
C LEU A 57 -3.68 0.13 8.36
N PHE A 58 -2.48 -0.26 8.79
CA PHE A 58 -1.44 -0.75 7.90
C PHE A 58 -1.89 -2.01 7.14
N ALA A 59 -2.47 -3.00 7.85
CA ALA A 59 -3.00 -4.21 7.23
C ALA A 59 -4.14 -3.92 6.25
N PHE A 60 -5.05 -3.00 6.61
CA PHE A 60 -6.14 -2.57 5.74
C PHE A 60 -5.61 -1.93 4.44
N LEU A 61 -4.61 -1.04 4.55
CA LEU A 61 -4.02 -0.38 3.39
C LEU A 61 -3.31 -1.36 2.45
N LEU A 62 -2.61 -2.36 2.99
CA LEU A 62 -1.99 -3.42 2.20
C LEU A 62 -3.02 -4.30 1.47
N SER A 63 -4.21 -4.48 2.04
CA SER A 63 -5.27 -5.29 1.43
C SER A 63 -5.95 -4.62 0.22
N GLN A 64 -5.83 -3.30 0.06
CA GLN A 64 -6.37 -2.60 -1.10
C GLN A 64 -5.48 -2.71 -2.34
N ASP A 65 -4.27 -3.26 -2.19
CA ASP A 65 -3.33 -3.47 -3.28
C ASP A 65 -3.50 -4.80 -4.03
N THR A 66 -4.34 -5.69 -3.50
CA THR A 66 -4.79 -6.83 -4.29
C THR A 66 -5.84 -6.32 -5.29
N PRO A 67 -5.63 -6.48 -6.61
CA PRO A 67 -6.70 -6.23 -7.56
C PRO A 67 -7.90 -7.04 -7.08
N SER A 68 -9.05 -6.38 -6.90
CA SER A 68 -10.32 -7.08 -6.74
C SER A 68 -10.35 -8.16 -7.81
N GLN A 69 -10.33 -9.43 -7.41
CA GLN A 69 -10.62 -10.50 -8.32
C GLN A 69 -12.03 -10.19 -8.83
N SER A 70 -12.12 -9.66 -10.05
CA SER A 70 -13.33 -9.75 -10.84
C SER A 70 -13.68 -11.23 -10.84
N GLN A 71 -14.68 -11.59 -10.05
CA GLN A 71 -15.30 -12.89 -10.15
C GLN A 71 -15.94 -12.90 -11.54
N GLU A 72 -15.18 -13.36 -12.54
CA GLU A 72 -15.79 -13.97 -13.71
C GLU A 72 -16.49 -15.22 -13.18
N GLN A 73 -17.76 -15.00 -12.85
CA GLN A 73 -18.71 -16.05 -12.58
C GLN A 73 -18.84 -16.82 -13.89
N GLU A 74 -18.15 -17.97 -14.00
CA GLU A 74 -18.42 -18.94 -15.06
C GLU A 74 -19.90 -19.34 -14.94
N ASP A 75 -20.70 -18.90 -15.90
CA ASP A 75 -22.11 -19.24 -16.03
C ASP A 75 -22.21 -20.75 -16.33
N PRO A 76 -22.77 -21.58 -15.43
CA PRO A 76 -22.84 -23.01 -15.64
C PRO A 76 -24.15 -23.37 -16.35
N GLU A 77 -24.40 -22.85 -17.56
CA GLU A 77 -25.66 -23.20 -18.26
C GLU A 77 -25.61 -23.16 -19.80
N GLU A 78 -24.60 -23.76 -20.43
CA GLU A 78 -24.73 -24.28 -21.80
C GLU A 78 -24.10 -25.68 -21.94
N LEU A 79 -24.57 -26.64 -21.12
CA LEU A 79 -24.30 -28.06 -21.38
C LEU A 79 -25.56 -28.91 -21.18
N ASN A 80 -26.64 -28.56 -21.88
CA ASN A 80 -27.72 -29.47 -22.24
C ASN A 80 -28.25 -28.99 -23.61
N LYS A 81 -27.90 -29.68 -24.69
CA LYS A 81 -28.80 -30.64 -25.37
C LYS A 81 -30.07 -30.02 -25.92
#